data_AF-A0A1V5V1L8-F1
#
_entry.id   AF-A0A1V5V1L8-F1
#
_cell.length_a   1.000
_cell.length_b   1.000
_cell.length_c   1.000
_cell.angle_alpha   90.00
_cell.angle_beta   90.00
_cell.angle_gamma   90.00
#
_symmetry.space_group_name_H-M   'P 1'
#
loop_
_entity.id
_entity.type
_entity.pdbx_description
1 polymer ?
#
loop_
_entity_poly.entity_id
_entity_poly.type
_entity_poly.pdbx_seq_one_letter_code
_entity_poly.pdbx_strand_id
1 'polypeptide(L)'
;MNTNFIIHEPAGEYHARSRKGEFMSSHLLADFRESPALYNKEVKGEIEQKDTPAFVLGRAAHSLILEGRTAFDRDFVVTDGPVNPRTGEPYGAKTKAYADWLASQEREVVSGKDYDFILKLQRSVHLHAAASELLASGEAEGVVRAEYCGVPCQIRMDWFSPESGLVDLKTCDSLKWFEADCRRYGYIFQLAFYRAVIRVVTGVTVPIHIIAVEKNEPFATGVWQLTGDVLDTAERINEAALERYKKCLYTGIWPTGYEEIRLIDSL
;
A
#
# COMPACT_ATOMS: atom_id res chain seq x y z
N MET A 1 16.59 18.41 -2.50
CA MET A 1 15.37 18.56 -3.34
C MET A 1 14.31 19.26 -2.50
N ASN A 2 13.51 20.18 -3.07
CA ASN A 2 12.39 20.80 -2.33
C ASN A 2 11.21 19.81 -2.23
N THR A 3 10.59 19.66 -1.05
CA THR A 3 9.47 18.73 -0.80
C THR A 3 8.08 19.38 -0.77
N ASN A 4 7.95 20.67 -1.14
CA ASN A 4 6.66 21.38 -1.18
C ASN A 4 5.57 20.75 -2.08
N PHE A 5 5.90 19.74 -2.89
CA PHE A 5 4.94 18.98 -3.70
C PHE A 5 4.23 17.88 -2.90
N ILE A 6 4.69 17.57 -1.69
CA ILE A 6 4.12 16.56 -0.80
C ILE A 6 2.95 17.17 -0.03
N ILE A 7 1.81 16.49 -0.08
CA ILE A 7 0.58 16.83 0.62
C ILE A 7 0.42 15.86 1.79
N HIS A 8 0.06 16.41 2.96
CA HIS A 8 -0.27 15.63 4.15
C HIS A 8 -1.79 15.66 4.36
N GLU A 9 -2.44 14.51 4.18
CA GLU A 9 -3.88 14.34 4.35
C GLU A 9 -4.18 12.96 4.96
N PRO A 10 -5.35 12.77 5.60
CA PRO A 10 -5.74 11.47 6.11
C PRO A 10 -5.81 10.40 5.02
N ALA A 11 -5.37 9.17 5.30
CA ALA A 11 -5.41 8.06 4.34
C ALA A 11 -6.84 7.81 3.79
N GLY A 12 -7.87 8.01 4.61
CA GLY A 12 -9.27 7.92 4.21
C GLY A 12 -9.65 8.88 3.08
N GLU A 13 -9.10 10.10 3.08
CA GLU A 13 -9.32 11.10 2.03
C GLU A 13 -8.65 10.67 0.72
N TYR A 14 -7.37 10.29 0.77
CA TYR A 14 -6.62 9.73 -0.36
C TYR A 14 -7.40 8.59 -1.04
N HIS A 15 -7.81 7.59 -0.25
CA HIS A 15 -8.54 6.43 -0.77
C HIS A 15 -9.93 6.80 -1.31
N ALA A 16 -10.64 7.74 -0.67
CA ALA A 16 -11.96 8.16 -1.12
C ALA A 16 -11.91 8.82 -2.51
N ARG A 17 -10.87 9.60 -2.81
CA ARG A 17 -10.70 10.23 -4.12
C ARG A 17 -10.42 9.23 -5.23
N SER A 18 -9.62 8.19 -4.95
CA SER A 18 -9.46 7.07 -5.89
C SER A 18 -10.75 6.29 -6.09
N ARG A 19 -11.48 5.95 -5.01
CA ARG A 19 -12.76 5.22 -5.13
C ARG A 19 -13.82 5.95 -5.95
N LYS A 20 -13.78 7.29 -6.00
CA LYS A 20 -14.67 8.10 -6.85
C LYS A 20 -14.21 8.18 -8.31
N GLY A 21 -13.07 7.56 -8.66
CA GLY A 21 -12.44 7.70 -9.96
C GLY A 21 -11.85 9.09 -10.22
N GLU A 22 -11.66 9.91 -9.19
CA GLU A 22 -11.12 11.28 -9.33
C GLU A 22 -9.63 11.26 -9.68
N PHE A 23 -8.87 10.34 -9.08
CA PHE A 23 -7.47 10.10 -9.40
C PHE A 23 -7.17 8.62 -9.56
N MET A 24 -6.43 8.30 -10.62
CA MET A 24 -5.82 7.00 -10.82
C MET A 24 -4.72 6.77 -9.77
N SER A 25 -4.83 5.68 -9.00
CA SER A 25 -3.78 5.22 -8.10
C SER A 25 -3.10 3.96 -8.64
N SER A 26 -1.98 3.55 -8.04
CA SER A 26 -1.30 2.31 -8.42
C SER A 26 -2.18 1.06 -8.27
N HIS A 27 -3.04 1.02 -7.24
CA HIS A 27 -4.00 -0.06 -7.03
C HIS A 27 -5.04 -0.10 -8.15
N LEU A 28 -5.72 1.02 -8.42
CA LEU A 28 -6.70 1.08 -9.50
C LEU A 28 -6.09 0.78 -10.87
N LEU A 29 -4.85 1.20 -11.11
CA LEU A 29 -4.15 0.86 -12.35
C LEU A 29 -3.81 -0.63 -12.40
N ALA A 30 -3.53 -1.27 -11.26
CA ALA A 30 -3.36 -2.72 -11.18
C ALA A 30 -4.65 -3.47 -11.52
N ASP A 31 -5.75 -3.08 -10.89
CA ASP A 31 -7.07 -3.67 -11.16
C ASP A 31 -7.45 -3.46 -12.63
N PHE A 32 -7.15 -2.28 -13.20
CA PHE A 32 -7.35 -2.00 -14.61
C PHE A 32 -6.44 -2.83 -15.54
N ARG A 33 -5.18 -3.07 -15.16
CA ARG A 33 -4.25 -3.91 -15.93
C ARG A 33 -4.77 -5.35 -15.99
N GLU A 34 -5.26 -5.86 -14.87
CA GLU A 34 -5.87 -7.19 -14.77
C GLU A 34 -7.20 -7.26 -15.54
N SER A 35 -8.10 -6.31 -15.31
CA SER A 35 -9.43 -6.27 -15.92
C SER A 35 -10.00 -4.84 -15.92
N PRO A 36 -10.10 -4.17 -17.08
CA PRO A 36 -10.81 -2.89 -17.20
C PRO A 36 -12.23 -2.92 -16.63
N ALA A 37 -12.93 -4.05 -16.77
CA ALA A 37 -14.24 -4.27 -16.15
C ALA A 37 -14.19 -4.23 -14.61
N LEU A 38 -13.15 -4.79 -13.98
CA LEU A 38 -12.95 -4.77 -12.53
C LEU A 38 -12.81 -3.32 -12.06
N TYR A 39 -11.86 -2.57 -12.63
CA TYR A 39 -11.69 -1.14 -12.36
C TYR A 39 -13.02 -0.38 -12.45
N ASN A 40 -13.79 -0.59 -13.53
CA ASN A 40 -15.04 0.14 -13.76
C ASN A 40 -16.10 -0.16 -12.68
N LYS A 41 -16.17 -1.41 -12.22
CA LYS A 41 -17.08 -1.79 -11.13
C LYS A 41 -16.66 -1.17 -9.81
N GLU A 42 -15.37 -1.12 -9.52
CA GLU A 42 -14.85 -0.50 -8.29
C GLU A 42 -15.18 0.98 -8.22
N VAL A 43 -14.89 1.76 -9.27
CA VAL A 43 -15.14 3.21 -9.27
C VAL A 43 -16.62 3.59 -9.32
N LYS A 44 -17.49 2.65 -9.71
CA LYS A 44 -18.95 2.78 -9.61
C LYS A 44 -19.51 2.38 -8.24
N GLY A 45 -18.67 1.87 -7.34
CA GLY A 45 -19.11 1.37 -6.03
C GLY A 45 -19.92 0.09 -6.11
N GLU A 46 -19.78 -0.70 -7.19
CA GLU A 46 -20.49 -1.97 -7.37
C GLU A 46 -19.80 -3.13 -6.63
N ILE A 47 -18.61 -2.90 -6.06
CA ILE A 47 -17.84 -3.87 -5.30
C ILE A 47 -17.73 -3.41 -3.85
N GLU A 48 -18.18 -4.25 -2.92
CA GLU A 48 -18.02 -4.02 -1.49
C GLU A 48 -16.55 -4.24 -1.10
N GLN A 49 -15.91 -3.19 -0.56
CA GLN A 49 -14.58 -3.33 0.02
C GLN A 49 -14.68 -3.89 1.43
N LYS A 50 -14.04 -5.04 1.65
CA LYS A 50 -13.95 -5.66 2.97
C LYS A 50 -12.65 -5.23 3.62
N ASP A 51 -12.76 -4.48 4.70
CA ASP A 51 -11.61 -4.22 5.55
C ASP A 51 -11.38 -5.45 6.44
N THR A 52 -10.21 -6.06 6.32
CA THR A 52 -9.88 -7.31 6.99
C THR A 52 -8.91 -7.07 8.14
N PRO A 53 -8.87 -7.94 9.17
CA PRO A 53 -7.87 -7.81 10.23
C PRO A 53 -6.43 -7.77 9.72
N ALA A 54 -6.14 -8.43 8.59
CA ALA A 54 -4.81 -8.38 7.96
C ALA A 54 -4.46 -7.00 7.40
N PHE A 55 -5.45 -6.25 6.89
CA PHE A 55 -5.24 -4.87 6.43
C PHE A 55 -5.07 -3.90 7.59
N VAL A 56 -5.86 -4.04 8.67
CA VAL A 56 -5.67 -3.29 9.92
C VAL A 56 -4.25 -3.49 10.46
N LEU A 57 -3.79 -4.75 10.55
CA LEU A 57 -2.44 -5.09 11.01
C LEU A 57 -1.36 -4.46 10.11
N GLY A 58 -1.57 -4.45 8.80
CA GLY A 58 -0.66 -3.82 7.84
C GLY A 58 -0.56 -2.30 8.05
N ARG A 59 -1.69 -1.61 8.18
CA ARG A 59 -1.72 -0.16 8.45
C ARG A 59 -1.08 0.19 9.79
N ALA A 60 -1.39 -0.58 10.83
CA ALA A 60 -0.79 -0.46 12.15
C ALA A 60 0.74 -0.64 12.11
N ALA A 61 1.23 -1.61 11.33
CA ALA A 61 2.65 -1.82 11.13
C ALA A 61 3.32 -0.65 10.38
N HIS A 62 2.73 -0.15 9.29
CA HIS A 62 3.26 1.01 8.57
C HIS A 62 3.34 2.24 9.49
N SER A 63 2.26 2.54 10.21
CA SER A 63 2.21 3.70 11.09
C SER A 63 3.28 3.60 12.19
N LEU A 64 3.40 2.45 12.88
CA LEU A 64 4.39 2.32 13.94
C LEU A 64 5.83 2.30 13.42
N ILE A 65 6.09 1.65 12.28
CA ILE A 65 7.45 1.48 11.75
C ILE A 65 7.97 2.75 11.08
N LEU A 66 7.11 3.47 10.34
CA LEU A 66 7.50 4.61 9.52
C LEU A 66 7.22 5.96 10.18
N GLU A 67 6.05 6.12 10.82
CA GLU A 67 5.65 7.39 11.43
C GLU A 67 5.96 7.44 12.95
N GLY A 68 6.20 6.28 13.56
CA GLY A 68 6.55 6.14 14.97
C GLY A 68 5.37 6.17 15.94
N ARG A 69 5.68 6.14 17.24
CA ARG A 69 4.69 5.89 18.29
C ARG A 69 3.58 6.95 18.37
N THR A 70 3.91 8.21 18.17
CA THR A 70 2.94 9.31 18.26
C THR A 70 1.85 9.21 17.20
N ALA A 71 2.22 8.89 15.95
CA ALA A 71 1.25 8.68 14.87
C ALA A 71 0.42 7.41 15.10
N PHE A 72 1.06 6.34 15.55
CA PHE A 72 0.37 5.11 15.91
C PHE A 72 -0.71 5.35 16.99
N ASP A 73 -0.37 6.03 18.09
CA ASP A 73 -1.33 6.26 19.19
C ASP A 73 -2.46 7.24 18.81
N ARG A 74 -2.26 8.06 17.77
CA ARG A 74 -3.30 8.94 17.19
C ARG A 74 -4.39 8.13 16.50
N ASP A 75 -4.01 7.14 15.69
CA ASP A 75 -4.93 6.43 14.80
C ASP A 75 -5.38 5.08 15.34
N PHE A 76 -4.60 4.48 16.25
CA PHE A 76 -4.82 3.14 16.79
C PHE A 76 -4.99 3.14 18.31
N VAL A 77 -5.70 2.13 18.79
CA VAL A 77 -5.80 1.80 20.22
C VAL A 77 -5.44 0.33 20.44
N VAL A 78 -4.52 0.08 21.38
CA VAL A 78 -4.12 -1.28 21.75
C VAL A 78 -5.03 -1.80 22.86
N THR A 79 -5.84 -2.80 22.55
CA THR A 79 -6.77 -3.42 23.51
C THR A 79 -7.32 -4.74 22.96
N ASP A 80 -7.59 -5.69 23.85
CA ASP A 80 -8.25 -6.96 23.50
C ASP A 80 -9.78 -6.86 23.55
N GLY A 81 -10.32 -5.65 23.75
CA GLY A 81 -11.74 -5.35 23.74
C GLY A 81 -12.35 -5.19 25.14
N PRO A 82 -13.69 -5.17 25.24
CA PRO A 82 -14.38 -4.98 26.49
C PRO A 82 -14.28 -6.26 27.34
N VAL A 83 -14.14 -6.09 28.66
CA VAL A 83 -14.04 -7.22 29.60
C VAL A 83 -15.43 -7.75 29.94
N ASN A 84 -15.60 -9.07 29.91
CA ASN A 84 -16.82 -9.73 30.35
C ASN A 84 -16.84 -9.79 31.89
N PRO A 85 -17.81 -9.13 32.56
CA PRO A 85 -17.83 -9.05 34.03
C PRO A 85 -18.07 -10.40 34.72
N ARG A 86 -18.54 -11.42 34.00
CA ARG A 86 -18.75 -12.77 34.55
C ARG A 86 -17.47 -13.60 34.60
N THR A 87 -16.59 -13.43 33.62
CA THR A 87 -15.38 -14.25 33.47
C THR A 87 -14.11 -13.50 33.85
N GLY A 88 -14.13 -12.17 33.82
CA GLY A 88 -12.93 -11.33 33.97
C GLY A 88 -12.07 -11.27 32.69
N GLU A 89 -12.48 -11.98 31.64
CA GLU A 89 -11.76 -12.10 30.37
C GLU A 89 -12.39 -11.22 29.28
N PRO A 90 -11.65 -10.77 28.25
CA PRO A 90 -12.20 -10.04 27.12
C PRO A 90 -13.32 -10.80 26.40
N TYR A 91 -14.32 -10.08 25.89
CA TYR A 91 -15.32 -10.65 24.99
C TYR A 91 -14.66 -11.13 23.69
N GLY A 92 -15.01 -12.34 23.23
CA GLY A 92 -14.49 -12.85 21.97
C GLY A 92 -14.91 -12.00 20.76
N ALA A 93 -14.02 -11.86 19.77
CA ALA A 93 -14.21 -11.03 18.58
C ALA A 93 -15.48 -11.33 17.75
N LYS A 94 -16.04 -12.53 17.88
CA LYS A 94 -17.27 -12.95 17.19
C LYS A 94 -18.56 -12.65 17.97
N THR A 95 -18.46 -12.08 19.17
CA THR A 95 -19.63 -11.79 20.00
C THR A 95 -20.26 -10.48 19.61
N LYS A 96 -21.59 -10.37 19.79
CA LYS A 96 -22.31 -9.11 19.59
C LYS A 96 -21.77 -7.98 20.47
N ALA A 97 -21.44 -8.28 21.73
CA ALA A 97 -20.87 -7.31 22.66
C ALA A 97 -19.55 -6.71 22.13
N TYR A 98 -18.68 -7.53 21.55
CA TYR A 98 -17.45 -7.05 20.92
C TYR A 98 -17.74 -6.22 19.66
N ALA A 99 -18.67 -6.66 18.81
CA ALA A 99 -19.04 -5.92 17.60
C ALA A 99 -19.65 -4.54 17.91
N ASP A 100 -20.57 -4.47 18.87
CA ASP A 100 -21.20 -3.21 19.31
C ASP A 100 -20.17 -2.26 19.94
N TRP A 101 -19.20 -2.79 20.70
CA TRP A 101 -18.10 -2.01 21.26
C TRP A 101 -17.10 -1.54 20.19
N LEU A 102 -16.76 -2.41 19.22
CA LEU A 102 -15.84 -2.06 18.13
C LEU A 102 -16.42 -0.91 17.30
N ALA A 103 -17.74 -0.95 17.03
CA ALA A 103 -18.44 0.09 16.30
C ALA A 103 -18.49 1.45 17.03
N SER A 104 -18.21 1.50 18.34
CA SER A 104 -18.13 2.75 19.10
C SER A 104 -16.72 3.33 19.20
N GLN A 105 -15.70 2.65 18.66
CA GLN A 105 -14.32 3.14 18.68
C GLN A 105 -14.10 4.19 17.60
N GLU A 106 -13.44 5.29 17.97
CA GLU A 106 -13.02 6.34 17.03
C GLU A 106 -11.67 6.03 16.36
N ARG A 107 -10.91 5.10 16.94
CA ARG A 107 -9.60 4.64 16.48
C ARG A 107 -9.66 3.18 16.08
N GLU A 108 -8.78 2.78 15.17
CA GLU A 108 -8.66 1.37 14.80
C GLU A 108 -8.12 0.53 15.97
N VAL A 109 -8.71 -0.64 16.20
CA VAL A 109 -8.34 -1.51 17.32
C VAL A 109 -7.26 -2.50 16.88
N VAL A 110 -6.18 -2.56 17.65
CA VAL A 110 -5.11 -3.54 17.52
C VAL A 110 -5.06 -4.37 18.80
N SER A 111 -5.04 -5.70 18.69
CA SER A 111 -4.94 -6.56 19.87
C SER A 111 -3.56 -6.43 20.53
N GLY A 112 -3.45 -6.77 21.82
CA GLY A 112 -2.15 -6.75 22.50
C GLY A 112 -1.13 -7.68 21.82
N LYS A 113 -1.61 -8.84 21.36
CA LYS A 113 -0.82 -9.82 20.59
C LYS A 113 -0.31 -9.25 19.26
N ASP A 114 -1.16 -8.55 18.52
CA ASP A 114 -0.80 -7.96 17.24
C ASP A 114 0.18 -6.79 17.44
N TYR A 115 0.00 -6.01 18.50
CA TYR A 115 0.94 -4.95 18.86
C TYR A 115 2.33 -5.50 19.19
N ASP A 116 2.42 -6.54 20.03
CA ASP A 116 3.69 -7.23 20.33
C ASP A 116 4.33 -7.82 19.07
N PHE A 117 3.52 -8.32 18.14
CA PHE A 117 3.99 -8.79 16.85
C PHE A 117 4.58 -7.64 16.01
N ILE A 118 3.90 -6.51 15.90
CA ILE A 118 4.42 -5.34 15.16
C ILE A 118 5.73 -4.83 15.79
N LEU A 119 5.85 -4.83 17.13
CA LEU A 119 7.10 -4.42 17.79
C LEU A 119 8.30 -5.29 17.40
N LYS A 120 8.09 -6.60 17.13
CA LYS A 120 9.15 -7.48 16.63
C LYS A 120 9.56 -7.11 15.21
N LEU A 121 8.60 -6.82 14.33
CA LEU A 121 8.86 -6.36 12.96
C LEU A 121 9.61 -5.02 12.98
N GLN A 122 9.12 -4.06 13.78
CA GLN A 122 9.74 -2.74 13.95
C GLN A 122 11.19 -2.88 14.41
N ARG A 123 11.44 -3.69 15.44
CA ARG A 123 12.79 -3.93 15.95
C ARG A 123 13.73 -4.47 14.86
N SER A 124 13.25 -5.41 14.05
CA SER A 124 14.06 -5.96 12.95
C SER A 124 14.43 -4.90 11.92
N VAL A 125 13.46 -4.09 11.50
CA VAL A 125 13.67 -3.00 10.53
C VAL A 125 14.67 -1.98 11.07
N HIS A 126 14.52 -1.56 12.34
CA HIS A 126 15.41 -0.56 12.97
C HIS A 126 16.83 -1.09 13.19
N LEU A 127 17.01 -2.39 13.42
CA LEU A 127 18.34 -2.99 13.59
C LEU A 127 19.05 -3.31 12.27
N HIS A 128 18.32 -3.35 11.15
CA HIS A 128 18.91 -3.58 9.84
C HIS A 128 19.59 -2.31 9.31
N ALA A 129 20.92 -2.32 9.19
CA ALA A 129 21.74 -1.14 8.90
C ALA A 129 21.22 -0.31 7.71
N ALA A 130 21.02 -0.93 6.54
CA ALA A 130 20.55 -0.21 5.35
C ALA A 130 19.11 0.32 5.48
N ALA A 131 18.25 -0.39 6.23
CA ALA A 131 16.86 0.04 6.41
C ALA A 131 16.80 1.25 7.35
N SER A 132 17.54 1.19 8.45
CA SER A 132 17.68 2.30 9.39
C SER A 132 18.29 3.55 8.74
N GLU A 133 19.25 3.38 7.83
CA GLU A 133 19.85 4.51 7.09
C GLU A 133 18.84 5.14 6.13
N LEU A 134 18.13 4.32 5.34
CA LEU A 134 17.09 4.79 4.42
C LEU A 134 15.96 5.54 5.12
N LEU A 135 15.59 5.12 6.33
CA LEU A 135 14.52 5.70 7.14
C LEU A 135 15.01 6.75 8.15
N ALA A 136 16.28 7.15 8.11
CA ALA A 136 16.84 8.10 9.10
C ALA A 136 16.30 9.52 8.92
N SER A 137 16.03 9.93 7.68
CA SER A 137 15.52 11.26 7.35
C SER A 137 14.64 11.22 6.10
N GLY A 138 13.41 11.71 6.23
CA GLY A 138 12.41 11.69 5.18
C GLY A 138 11.03 12.05 5.71
N GLU A 139 10.06 11.97 4.82
CA GLU A 139 8.65 12.20 5.09
C GLU A 139 7.89 10.88 4.87
N ALA A 140 7.24 10.40 5.92
CA ALA A 140 6.35 9.25 5.84
C ALA A 140 5.00 9.67 5.24
N GLU A 141 4.36 8.74 4.54
CA GLU A 141 2.93 8.79 4.21
C GLU A 141 2.46 10.00 3.39
N GLY A 142 3.40 10.64 2.70
CA GLY A 142 3.19 11.80 1.86
C GLY A 142 2.40 11.48 0.59
N VAL A 143 1.42 12.33 0.26
CA VAL A 143 0.61 12.23 -0.95
C VAL A 143 1.17 13.14 -2.04
N VAL A 144 1.26 12.62 -3.27
CA VAL A 144 1.63 13.40 -4.46
C VAL A 144 0.54 13.25 -5.52
N ARG A 145 0.18 14.36 -6.15
CA ARG A 145 -0.80 14.42 -7.23
C ARG A 145 -0.20 15.09 -8.45
N ALA A 146 -0.43 14.51 -9.62
CA ALA A 146 0.04 15.05 -10.89
C ALA A 146 -0.83 14.56 -12.04
N GLU A 147 -0.83 15.30 -13.15
CA GLU A 147 -1.28 14.77 -14.43
C GLU A 147 -0.15 13.93 -15.04
N TYR A 148 -0.40 12.64 -15.26
CA TYR A 148 0.57 11.71 -15.85
C TYR A 148 -0.10 10.96 -17.01
N CYS A 149 0.52 11.00 -18.20
CA CYS A 149 -0.05 10.49 -19.45
C CYS A 149 -1.46 11.07 -19.79
N GLY A 150 -1.74 12.31 -19.37
CA GLY A 150 -3.06 12.94 -19.55
C GLY A 150 -4.14 12.37 -18.63
N VAL A 151 -3.76 11.70 -17.53
CA VAL A 151 -4.65 11.15 -16.52
C VAL A 151 -4.32 11.79 -15.16
N PRO A 152 -5.31 12.29 -14.41
CA PRO A 152 -5.09 12.73 -13.03
C PRO A 152 -4.70 11.52 -12.18
N CYS A 153 -3.48 11.55 -11.63
CA CYS A 153 -2.89 10.47 -10.86
C CYS A 153 -2.60 10.92 -9.44
N GLN A 154 -2.69 9.97 -8.49
CA GLN A 154 -2.25 10.18 -7.12
C GLN A 154 -1.47 8.98 -6.59
N ILE A 155 -0.51 9.27 -5.72
CA ILE A 155 0.29 8.27 -5.00
C ILE A 155 0.33 8.66 -3.53
N ARG A 156 0.47 7.67 -2.66
CA ARG A 156 0.77 7.86 -1.23
C ARG A 156 1.99 7.02 -0.92
N MET A 157 3.09 7.70 -0.62
CA MET A 157 4.40 7.09 -0.45
C MET A 157 4.54 6.64 1.00
N ASP A 158 4.96 5.40 1.24
CA ASP A 158 5.29 4.94 2.59
C ASP A 158 6.37 5.84 3.22
N TRP A 159 7.45 6.11 2.47
CA TRP A 159 8.52 6.99 2.88
C TRP A 159 9.23 7.64 1.69
N PHE A 160 9.49 8.94 1.79
CA PHE A 160 10.26 9.68 0.79
C PHE A 160 11.37 10.51 1.43
N SER A 161 12.58 10.38 0.89
CA SER A 161 13.72 11.22 1.25
C SER A 161 14.27 11.93 0.02
N PRO A 162 14.52 13.24 0.09
CA PRO A 162 15.29 13.96 -0.93
C PRO A 162 16.67 13.35 -1.23
N GLU A 163 17.26 12.64 -0.27
CA GLU A 163 18.61 12.08 -0.36
C GLU A 163 18.60 10.63 -0.89
N SER A 164 17.71 9.78 -0.35
CA SER A 164 17.68 8.35 -0.67
C SER A 164 16.55 7.92 -1.61
N GLY A 165 15.62 8.82 -1.94
CA GLY A 165 14.51 8.57 -2.86
C GLY A 165 13.29 7.95 -2.17
N LEU A 166 12.59 7.08 -2.89
CA LEU A 166 11.38 6.41 -2.40
C LEU A 166 11.74 5.10 -1.70
N VAL A 167 11.11 4.86 -0.56
CA VAL A 167 11.18 3.59 0.15
C VAL A 167 9.76 3.10 0.40
N ASP A 168 9.50 1.84 0.05
CA ASP A 168 8.23 1.17 0.26
C ASP A 168 8.43 0.01 1.23
N LEU A 169 7.61 -0.04 2.29
CA LEU A 169 7.68 -1.05 3.33
C LEU A 169 6.69 -2.17 3.01
N LYS A 170 7.17 -3.41 3.01
CA LYS A 170 6.33 -4.59 2.84
C LYS A 170 6.52 -5.53 4.02
N THR A 171 5.41 -6.02 4.55
CA THR A 171 5.43 -7.24 5.36
C THR A 171 5.23 -8.43 4.44
N CYS A 172 6.01 -9.49 4.60
CA CYS A 172 5.93 -10.67 3.74
C CYS A 172 5.94 -11.97 4.54
N ASP A 173 5.48 -13.06 3.94
CA ASP A 173 5.53 -14.37 4.60
C ASP A 173 6.98 -14.87 4.67
N SER A 174 7.70 -14.88 3.55
CA SER A 174 9.12 -15.21 3.52
C SER A 174 9.95 -14.37 2.54
N LEU A 175 11.10 -13.86 2.99
CA LEU A 175 12.17 -13.25 2.21
C LEU A 175 12.67 -14.21 1.12
N LYS A 176 12.65 -15.54 1.37
CA LYS A 176 13.05 -16.55 0.38
C LYS A 176 12.32 -16.42 -0.95
N TRP A 177 11.03 -16.06 -0.90
CA TRP A 177 10.16 -15.94 -2.07
C TRP A 177 9.89 -14.49 -2.46
N PHE A 178 10.47 -13.54 -1.74
CA PHE A 178 10.08 -12.13 -1.84
C PHE A 178 10.28 -11.54 -3.22
N GLU A 179 11.34 -11.91 -3.95
CA GLU A 179 11.54 -11.44 -5.31
C GLU A 179 10.51 -11.98 -6.31
N ALA A 180 10.03 -13.22 -6.10
CA ALA A 180 8.93 -13.77 -6.88
C ALA A 180 7.62 -13.07 -6.52
N ASP A 181 7.39 -12.82 -5.23
CA ASP A 181 6.24 -12.09 -4.73
C ASP A 181 6.20 -10.64 -5.23
N CYS A 182 7.35 -9.96 -5.34
CA CYS A 182 7.46 -8.63 -5.93
C CYS A 182 6.91 -8.58 -7.36
N ARG A 183 7.17 -9.63 -8.15
CA ARG A 183 6.65 -9.76 -9.52
C ARG A 183 5.19 -10.15 -9.51
N ARG A 184 4.82 -11.14 -8.70
CA ARG A 184 3.46 -11.69 -8.60
C ARG A 184 2.44 -10.64 -8.13
N TYR A 185 2.76 -9.89 -7.10
CA TYR A 185 1.89 -8.86 -6.52
C TYR A 185 2.05 -7.49 -7.19
N GLY A 186 2.89 -7.39 -8.21
CA GLY A 186 3.01 -6.19 -9.03
C GLY A 186 3.63 -4.99 -8.32
N TYR A 187 4.44 -5.19 -7.27
CA TYR A 187 5.12 -4.10 -6.55
C TYR A 187 6.03 -3.28 -7.47
N ILE A 188 6.65 -3.93 -8.45
CA ILE A 188 7.48 -3.25 -9.45
C ILE A 188 6.64 -2.26 -10.27
N PHE A 189 5.41 -2.63 -10.66
CA PHE A 189 4.50 -1.74 -11.39
C PHE A 189 4.01 -0.60 -10.51
N GLN A 190 3.71 -0.87 -9.24
CA GLN A 190 3.37 0.17 -8.26
C GLN A 190 4.48 1.21 -8.17
N LEU A 191 5.72 0.77 -7.97
CA LEU A 191 6.82 1.68 -7.69
C LEU A 191 7.34 2.38 -8.94
N ALA A 192 7.23 1.77 -10.12
CA ALA A 192 7.44 2.47 -11.39
C ALA A 192 6.43 3.60 -11.59
N PHE A 193 5.15 3.37 -11.23
CA PHE A 193 4.12 4.41 -11.26
C PHE A 193 4.46 5.55 -10.28
N TYR A 194 4.91 5.24 -9.06
CA TYR A 194 5.27 6.26 -8.07
C TYR A 194 6.47 7.08 -8.53
N ARG A 195 7.53 6.41 -9.01
CA ARG A 195 8.71 7.07 -9.59
C ARG A 195 8.36 8.03 -10.72
N ALA A 196 7.44 7.63 -11.60
CA ALA A 196 7.00 8.47 -12.72
C ALA A 196 6.23 9.72 -12.24
N VAL A 197 5.28 9.55 -11.31
CA VAL A 197 4.52 10.67 -10.73
C VAL A 197 5.43 11.65 -9.97
N ILE A 198 6.38 11.15 -9.18
CA ILE A 198 7.41 11.98 -8.52
C ILE A 198 8.24 12.73 -9.57
N ARG A 199 8.65 12.06 -10.65
CA ARG A 199 9.43 12.68 -11.72
C ARG A 199 8.66 13.79 -12.45
N VAL A 200 7.35 13.65 -12.61
CA VAL A 200 6.50 14.72 -13.19
C VAL A 200 6.56 15.99 -12.35
N VAL A 201 6.46 15.89 -11.01
CA VAL A 201 6.41 17.07 -10.14
C VAL A 201 7.78 17.63 -9.77
N THR A 202 8.84 16.81 -9.83
CA THR A 202 10.20 17.21 -9.42
C THR A 202 11.16 17.43 -10.59
N GLY A 203 10.87 16.86 -11.76
CA GLY A 203 11.81 16.76 -12.88
C GLY A 203 12.96 15.77 -12.65
N VAL A 204 12.96 15.02 -11.54
CA VAL A 204 14.08 14.16 -11.14
C VAL A 204 13.63 12.71 -11.02
N THR A 205 14.46 11.81 -11.56
CA THR A 205 14.32 10.37 -11.39
C THR A 205 14.99 9.95 -10.08
N VAL A 206 14.19 9.51 -9.10
CA VAL A 206 14.69 9.10 -7.78
C VAL A 206 15.01 7.59 -7.71
N PRO A 207 15.94 7.17 -6.83
CA PRO A 207 16.12 5.77 -6.46
C PRO A 207 14.88 5.19 -5.76
N ILE A 208 14.67 3.88 -5.92
CA ILE A 208 13.54 3.16 -5.34
C ILE A 208 14.07 1.97 -4.55
N HIS A 209 13.62 1.86 -3.30
CA HIS A 209 13.95 0.76 -2.42
C HIS A 209 12.68 0.09 -1.89
N ILE A 210 12.75 -1.21 -1.67
CA ILE A 210 11.75 -1.95 -0.91
C ILE A 210 12.43 -2.47 0.35
N ILE A 211 11.86 -2.16 1.51
CA ILE A 211 12.18 -2.81 2.77
C ILE A 211 11.14 -3.90 2.97
N ALA A 212 11.58 -5.16 3.08
CA ALA A 212 10.69 -6.26 3.40
C ALA A 212 11.01 -6.82 4.78
N VAL A 213 9.98 -7.02 5.61
CA VAL A 213 10.12 -7.68 6.92
C VAL A 213 9.27 -8.93 6.97
N GLU A 214 9.91 -10.05 7.28
CA GLU A 214 9.27 -11.37 7.40
C GLU A 214 8.35 -11.45 8.60
N LYS A 215 7.17 -12.04 8.40
CA LYS A 215 6.20 -12.33 9.47
C LYS A 215 6.53 -13.59 10.26
N ASN A 216 7.50 -14.38 9.80
CA ASN A 216 7.95 -15.61 10.43
C ASN A 216 9.28 -15.39 11.16
N GLU A 217 9.51 -16.13 12.26
CA GLU A 217 10.80 -16.13 12.97
C GLU A 217 11.96 -16.42 11.98
N PRO A 218 13.08 -15.66 12.02
CA PRO A 218 13.48 -14.72 13.07
C PRO A 218 13.00 -13.27 12.87
N PHE A 219 11.93 -13.06 12.09
CA PHE A 219 11.40 -11.78 11.65
C PHE A 219 12.42 -10.97 10.86
N ALA A 220 13.17 -11.61 9.96
CA ALA A 220 14.27 -10.97 9.26
C ALA A 220 13.80 -9.79 8.39
N THR A 221 14.63 -8.76 8.30
CA THR A 221 14.45 -7.65 7.36
C THR A 221 15.45 -7.80 6.22
N GLY A 222 14.98 -7.54 4.99
CA GLY A 222 15.83 -7.39 3.82
C GLY A 222 15.54 -6.07 3.10
N VAL A 223 16.50 -5.58 2.32
CA VAL A 223 16.37 -4.36 1.54
C VAL A 223 16.77 -4.65 0.09
N TRP A 224 15.90 -4.28 -0.84
CA TRP A 224 16.13 -4.39 -2.28
C TRP A 224 16.08 -3.02 -2.92
N GLN A 225 17.08 -2.70 -3.74
CA GLN A 225 17.00 -1.58 -4.65
C GLN A 225 16.47 -2.07 -6.00
N LEU A 226 15.45 -1.42 -6.55
CA LEU A 226 14.97 -1.72 -7.89
C LEU A 226 15.83 -0.97 -8.92
N THR A 227 16.36 -1.68 -9.91
CA THR A 227 17.19 -1.07 -10.95
C THR A 227 16.36 -0.18 -11.88
N GLY A 228 17.03 0.82 -12.48
CA GLY A 228 16.42 1.70 -13.48
C GLY A 228 15.77 0.91 -14.62
N ASP A 229 16.47 -0.07 -15.20
CA ASP A 229 15.98 -0.85 -16.34
C ASP A 229 14.67 -1.61 -16.05
N VAL A 230 14.55 -2.18 -14.84
CA VAL A 230 13.34 -2.89 -14.40
C VAL A 230 12.19 -1.90 -14.24
N LEU A 231 12.44 -0.76 -13.61
CA LEU A 231 11.45 0.29 -13.40
C LEU A 231 11.00 0.92 -14.72
N ASP A 232 11.92 1.22 -15.64
CA ASP A 232 11.63 1.83 -16.94
C ASP A 232 10.81 0.87 -17.82
N THR A 233 11.04 -0.45 -17.70
CA THR A 233 10.22 -1.45 -18.37
C THR A 233 8.80 -1.51 -17.81
N ALA A 234 8.66 -1.51 -16.48
CA ALA A 234 7.35 -1.48 -15.82
C ALA A 234 6.60 -0.16 -16.06
N GLU A 235 7.33 0.95 -16.18
CA GLU A 235 6.81 2.27 -16.52
C GLU A 235 6.12 2.25 -17.88
N ARG A 236 6.78 1.73 -18.93
CA ARG A 236 6.17 1.56 -20.27
C ARG A 236 4.88 0.75 -20.24
N ILE A 237 4.81 -0.27 -19.38
CA ILE A 237 3.59 -1.09 -19.21
C ILE A 237 2.49 -0.27 -18.53
N ASN A 238 2.82 0.55 -17.54
CA ASN A 238 1.88 1.46 -16.90
C ASN A 238 1.36 2.52 -17.88
N GLU A 239 2.23 3.12 -18.70
CA GLU A 239 1.84 4.09 -19.73
C GLU A 239 0.87 3.46 -20.74
N ALA A 240 1.18 2.25 -21.24
CA ALA A 240 0.28 1.53 -22.13
C ALA A 240 -1.08 1.20 -21.49
N ALA A 241 -1.10 0.93 -20.18
CA ALA A 241 -2.32 0.75 -19.42
C ALA A 241 -3.13 2.06 -19.29
N LEU A 242 -2.47 3.20 -19.08
CA LEU A 242 -3.13 4.51 -19.04
C LEU A 242 -3.72 4.90 -20.41
N GLU A 243 -3.03 4.59 -21.51
CA GLU A 243 -3.58 4.79 -22.86
C GLU A 243 -4.81 3.91 -23.13
N ARG A 244 -4.77 2.64 -22.74
CA ARG A 244 -5.95 1.75 -22.77
C ARG A 244 -7.09 2.31 -21.93
N TYR A 245 -6.78 2.86 -20.74
CA TYR A 245 -7.77 3.46 -19.85
C TYR A 245 -8.47 4.65 -20.52
N LYS A 246 -7.72 5.58 -21.13
CA LYS A 246 -8.30 6.69 -21.91
C LYS A 246 -9.19 6.20 -23.04
N LYS A 247 -8.80 5.12 -23.73
CA LYS A 247 -9.66 4.50 -24.76
C LYS A 247 -10.96 3.95 -24.18
N CYS A 248 -10.93 3.30 -23.01
CA CYS A 248 -12.14 2.79 -22.34
C CYS A 248 -13.08 3.93 -21.92
N LEU A 249 -12.53 5.04 -21.44
CA LEU A 249 -13.30 6.25 -21.15
C LEU A 249 -14.00 6.80 -22.40
N TYR A 250 -13.29 6.85 -23.53
CA TYR A 250 -13.83 7.36 -24.80
C TYR A 250 -14.92 6.45 -25.40
N THR A 251 -14.72 5.13 -25.37
CA THR A 251 -15.65 4.18 -26.01
C THR A 251 -16.78 3.72 -25.09
N GLY A 252 -16.62 3.84 -23.77
CA GLY A 252 -17.51 3.24 -22.77
C GLY A 252 -17.40 1.72 -22.68
N ILE A 253 -16.44 1.09 -23.37
CA ILE A 253 -16.24 -0.36 -23.38
C ILE A 253 -15.17 -0.73 -22.37
N TRP A 254 -15.51 -1.63 -21.45
CA TRP A 254 -14.64 -2.08 -20.35
C TRP A 254 -14.47 -3.61 -20.45
N PRO A 255 -13.50 -4.11 -21.23
CA PRO A 255 -13.30 -5.54 -21.40
C PRO A 255 -12.81 -6.18 -20.10
N THR A 256 -13.07 -7.48 -19.97
CA THR A 256 -12.49 -8.36 -18.97
C THR A 256 -11.13 -8.91 -19.41
N GLY A 257 -10.85 -8.90 -20.71
CA GLY A 257 -9.67 -9.53 -21.31
C GLY A 257 -9.83 -11.03 -21.58
N TYR A 258 -10.99 -11.61 -21.25
CA TYR A 258 -11.31 -13.03 -21.40
C TYR A 258 -12.47 -13.27 -22.39
N GLU A 259 -12.67 -12.34 -23.33
CA GLU A 259 -13.73 -12.45 -24.35
C GLU A 259 -13.48 -13.59 -25.35
N GLU A 260 -12.21 -13.98 -25.54
CA GLU A 260 -11.75 -14.99 -26.50
C GLU A 260 -11.41 -16.32 -25.81
N ILE A 261 -11.48 -17.43 -26.57
CA ILE A 261 -11.05 -18.75 -26.09
C ILE A 261 -9.53 -18.75 -25.89
N ARG A 262 -9.06 -19.17 -24.71
CA ARG A 262 -7.63 -19.35 -24.41
C ARG A 262 -7.28 -20.83 -24.39
N LEU A 263 -6.16 -21.17 -25.02
CA LEU A 263 -5.61 -22.52 -25.04
C LEU A 263 -4.53 -22.65 -23.95
N ILE A 264 -4.58 -23.74 -23.20
CA ILE A 264 -3.50 -24.19 -22.32
C ILE A 264 -2.91 -25.42 -23.00
N ASP A 265 -1.72 -25.27 -23.59
CA ASP A 265 -1.07 -26.30 -24.40
C ASP A 265 0.21 -26.86 -23.76
N SER A 266 0.51 -26.44 -22.53
CA SER A 266 1.62 -26.92 -21.71
C SER A 266 1.23 -26.99 -20.22
N LEU A 267 1.96 -27.83 -19.47
CA LEU A 267 1.78 -28.05 -18.02
C LEU A 267 2.53 -27.00 -17.19
#